data_AF-A0A3N3ZS99-F1
#
_entry.id   AF-A0A3N3ZS99-F1
#
_cell.length_a   1.000
_cell.length_b   1.000
_cell.length_c   1.000
_cell.angle_alpha   90.00
_cell.angle_beta   90.00
_cell.angle_gamma   90.00
#
_symmetry.space_group_name_H-M   'P 1'
#
loop_
_entity.id
_entity.type
_entity.pdbx_description
1 polymer ?
#
loop_
_entity_poly.entity_id
_entity_poly.type
_entity_poly.pdbx_seq_one_letter_code
_entity_poly.pdbx_strand_id
1 'polypeptide(L)'
;MPRSDEVPQRVPYVLEYQGRTVVLGEPFHLAELDRMLTRSHVSTTTTVSGTGGTQLDGVLLNSVSVDLPIPRFWEQVQSAAFDDAPWPADDSPVTVPEPPAWLAAARCWEYDPVAPVLPAVESTRLEEPGGWLHSPGFAGFDTSRYAGSVGLFQLMDQETFWVLASTEDLVEVRLLALDLARYRRGFRELGVCFDEFERPGSLRLPLICREVLEDELIARSVDIEPRFWPRVD
;
A
#
# COMPACT_ATOMS: atom_id res chain seq x y z
N MET A 1 -21.54 -21.37 -7.50
CA MET A 1 -20.24 -21.12 -6.88
C MET A 1 -19.30 -20.71 -8.01
N PRO A 2 -18.88 -19.44 -8.11
CA PRO A 2 -17.94 -19.05 -9.13
C PRO A 2 -16.57 -19.67 -8.84
N ARG A 3 -15.84 -20.02 -9.90
CA ARG A 3 -14.54 -20.71 -9.83
C ARG A 3 -13.48 -19.78 -9.23
N SER A 4 -12.76 -20.33 -8.25
CA SER A 4 -11.71 -19.70 -7.44
C SER A 4 -10.35 -19.62 -8.16
N ASP A 5 -10.31 -19.18 -9.42
CA ASP A 5 -9.06 -19.01 -10.18
C ASP A 5 -8.80 -17.54 -10.59
N GLU A 6 -9.62 -16.60 -10.15
CA GLU A 6 -9.30 -15.17 -10.32
C GLU A 6 -8.22 -14.80 -9.31
N VAL A 7 -7.01 -14.55 -9.82
CA VAL A 7 -5.96 -13.85 -9.07
C VAL A 7 -6.58 -12.55 -8.55
N PRO A 8 -6.53 -12.27 -7.23
CA PRO A 8 -7.06 -11.02 -6.67
C PRO A 8 -6.54 -9.83 -7.48
N GLN A 9 -7.43 -8.94 -7.89
CA GLN A 9 -7.03 -7.73 -8.60
C GLN A 9 -6.27 -6.84 -7.62
N ARG A 10 -4.96 -6.85 -7.74
CA ARG A 10 -4.05 -6.14 -6.84
C ARG A 10 -4.15 -4.63 -7.03
N VAL A 11 -4.34 -3.91 -5.93
CA VAL A 11 -4.55 -2.46 -5.92
C VAL A 11 -3.27 -1.74 -5.52
N PRO A 12 -2.93 -0.58 -6.13
CA PRO A 12 -1.72 0.13 -5.74
C PRO A 12 -1.79 0.73 -4.33
N TYR A 13 -0.65 0.69 -3.63
CA TYR A 13 -0.39 1.40 -2.38
C TYR A 13 0.29 2.71 -2.73
N VAL A 14 -0.32 3.82 -2.32
CA VAL A 14 0.18 5.18 -2.51
C VAL A 14 0.66 5.69 -1.16
N LEU A 15 1.94 6.02 -1.10
CA LEU A 15 2.63 6.39 0.12
C LEU A 15 3.18 7.80 -0.03
N GLU A 16 2.89 8.69 0.91
CA GLU A 16 3.58 9.96 1.02
C GLU A 16 4.65 9.92 2.10
N TYR A 17 5.86 10.36 1.74
CA TYR A 17 6.94 10.61 2.67
C TYR A 17 7.70 11.87 2.26
N GLN A 18 7.76 12.87 3.15
CA GLN A 18 8.50 14.12 2.94
C GLN A 18 8.15 14.86 1.63
N GLY A 19 6.86 14.91 1.28
CA GLY A 19 6.38 15.56 0.06
C GLY A 19 6.68 14.81 -1.23
N ARG A 20 7.14 13.56 -1.14
CA ARG A 20 7.31 12.63 -2.25
C ARG A 20 6.24 11.54 -2.17
N THR A 21 5.58 11.28 -3.28
CA THR A 21 4.64 10.16 -3.42
C THR A 21 5.36 8.97 -4.05
N VAL A 22 5.20 7.79 -3.43
CA VAL A 22 5.69 6.51 -3.93
C VAL A 22 4.50 5.58 -4.08
N VAL A 23 4.33 5.01 -5.26
CA VAL A 23 3.29 4.04 -5.57
C VAL A 23 3.92 2.66 -5.77
N LEU A 24 3.38 1.67 -5.06
CA LEU A 24 3.73 0.26 -5.13
C LEU A 24 2.50 -0.52 -5.60
N GLY A 25 2.67 -1.66 -6.26
CA GLY A 25 1.53 -2.48 -6.68
C GLY A 25 1.81 -3.27 -7.95
N GLU A 26 0.76 -3.55 -8.72
CA GLU A 26 0.91 -4.31 -9.95
C GLU A 26 1.74 -3.59 -11.00
N PRO A 27 2.66 -4.29 -11.67
CA PRO A 27 3.44 -3.72 -12.76
C PRO A 27 2.58 -3.07 -13.86
N PHE A 28 1.39 -3.63 -14.15
CA PHE A 28 0.49 -3.05 -15.15
C PHE A 28 -0.09 -1.70 -14.70
N HIS A 29 -0.63 -1.63 -13.48
CA HIS A 29 -1.15 -0.37 -12.93
C HIS A 29 -0.04 0.67 -12.76
N LEU A 30 1.15 0.24 -12.35
CA LEU A 30 2.33 1.11 -12.24
C LEU A 30 2.78 1.63 -13.61
N ALA A 31 2.75 0.79 -14.66
CA ALA A 31 3.10 1.23 -16.01
C ALA A 31 2.07 2.19 -16.60
N GLU A 32 0.79 1.98 -16.31
CA GLU A 32 -0.28 2.93 -16.67
C GLU A 32 -0.09 4.27 -15.94
N LEU A 33 0.15 4.23 -14.63
CA LEU A 33 0.41 5.43 -13.82
C LEU A 33 1.64 6.21 -14.31
N ASP A 34 2.75 5.52 -14.59
CA ASP A 34 3.98 6.14 -15.10
C ASP A 34 3.72 6.87 -16.43
N ARG A 35 2.95 6.25 -17.35
CA ARG A 35 2.52 6.89 -18.60
C ARG A 35 1.62 8.09 -18.36
N MET A 36 0.66 8.00 -17.44
CA MET A 36 -0.23 9.12 -17.11
C MET A 36 0.56 10.34 -16.61
N LEU A 37 1.47 10.14 -15.66
CA LEU A 37 2.28 11.21 -15.08
C LEU A 37 3.26 11.82 -16.08
N THR A 38 3.96 10.99 -16.85
CA THR A 38 4.93 11.47 -17.85
C THR A 38 4.27 12.25 -18.99
N ARG A 39 3.04 11.87 -19.40
CA ARG A 39 2.23 12.67 -20.35
C ARG A 39 1.88 14.05 -19.80
N SER A 40 1.58 14.14 -18.50
CA SER A 40 1.33 15.41 -17.80
C SER A 40 2.59 16.20 -17.45
N HIS A 41 3.75 15.86 -18.05
CA HIS A 41 5.05 16.48 -17.79
C HIS A 41 5.53 16.39 -16.34
N VAL A 42 5.05 15.38 -15.60
CA VAL A 42 5.51 15.07 -14.25
C VAL A 42 6.64 14.06 -14.34
N SER A 43 7.80 14.39 -13.77
CA SER A 43 8.96 13.51 -13.77
C SER A 43 8.76 12.35 -12.78
N THR A 44 8.93 11.12 -13.26
CA THR A 44 8.81 9.90 -12.47
C THR A 44 10.18 9.24 -12.28
N THR A 45 10.36 8.56 -11.15
CA THR A 45 11.46 7.64 -10.89
C THR A 45 10.89 6.27 -10.61
N THR A 46 11.25 5.27 -11.42
CA THR A 46 10.72 3.91 -11.31
C THR A 46 11.76 2.93 -10.78
N THR A 47 11.30 1.91 -10.06
CA THR A 47 12.13 0.73 -9.72
C THR A 47 11.57 -0.50 -10.41
N VAL A 48 12.42 -1.49 -10.62
CA VAL A 48 12.07 -2.73 -11.32
C VAL A 48 12.27 -3.91 -10.39
N SER A 49 11.33 -4.86 -10.37
CA SER A 49 11.49 -6.10 -9.62
C SER A 49 12.57 -6.93 -10.30
N GLY A 50 13.69 -7.15 -9.61
CA GLY A 50 14.69 -8.13 -10.05
C GLY A 50 14.14 -9.54 -9.87
N THR A 51 13.36 -10.04 -10.84
CA THR A 51 13.01 -11.46 -10.86
C THR A 51 14.28 -12.24 -11.14
N GLY A 52 14.82 -12.90 -10.11
CA GLY A 52 15.85 -13.92 -10.30
C GLY A 52 15.34 -15.00 -11.25
N GLY A 53 15.79 -14.97 -12.50
CA GLY A 53 15.74 -16.09 -13.44
C GLY A 53 14.51 -16.22 -14.36
N THR A 54 13.37 -15.60 -14.07
CA THR A 54 12.19 -15.65 -14.96
C THR A 54 12.07 -14.37 -15.77
N GLN A 55 12.46 -14.48 -17.04
CA GLN A 55 12.28 -13.47 -18.08
C GLN A 55 10.78 -13.35 -18.39
N LEU A 56 10.08 -12.48 -17.67
CA LEU A 56 8.76 -12.01 -18.05
C LEU A 56 8.96 -10.92 -19.12
N ASP A 57 8.33 -11.07 -20.28
CA ASP A 57 8.39 -10.10 -21.38
C ASP A 57 7.75 -8.78 -20.93
N GLY A 58 8.57 -7.84 -20.48
CA GLY A 58 8.15 -6.54 -19.97
C GLY A 58 8.91 -6.17 -18.71
N VAL A 59 9.37 -4.92 -18.63
CA VAL A 59 9.98 -4.39 -17.40
C VAL A 59 8.89 -4.36 -16.31
N LEU A 60 8.96 -5.28 -15.34
CA LEU A 60 8.02 -5.31 -14.24
C LEU A 60 8.36 -4.20 -13.26
N LEU A 61 7.64 -3.09 -13.35
CA LEU A 61 7.75 -2.01 -12.38
C LEU A 61 7.39 -2.52 -10.99
N ASN A 62 8.21 -2.16 -10.02
CA ASN A 62 8.01 -2.44 -8.60
C ASN A 62 7.50 -1.19 -7.86
N SER A 63 7.94 -0.01 -8.32
CA SER A 63 7.45 1.26 -7.81
C SER A 63 7.49 2.35 -8.87
N VAL A 64 6.60 3.32 -8.72
CA VAL A 64 6.67 4.63 -9.40
C VAL A 64 6.74 5.68 -8.32
N SER A 65 7.68 6.61 -8.40
CA SER A 65 7.82 7.68 -7.43
C SER A 65 7.91 9.04 -8.09
N VAL A 66 7.39 10.06 -7.41
CA VAL A 66 7.23 11.41 -7.92
C VAL A 66 7.41 12.43 -6.80
N ASP A 67 8.09 13.54 -7.09
CA ASP A 67 8.30 14.64 -6.15
C ASP A 67 7.06 15.56 -6.08
N LEU A 68 5.92 14.96 -5.73
CA LEU A 68 4.66 15.64 -5.47
C LEU A 68 4.03 15.07 -4.18
N PRO A 69 3.42 15.92 -3.33
CA PRO A 69 2.58 15.43 -2.24
C PRO A 69 1.27 14.83 -2.79
N ILE A 70 0.62 13.95 -2.02
CA ILE A 70 -0.58 13.19 -2.38
C ILE A 70 -1.67 14.06 -3.03
N PRO A 71 -2.03 15.27 -2.51
CA PRO A 71 -3.05 16.09 -3.14
C PRO A 71 -2.69 16.49 -4.58
N ARG A 72 -1.44 16.89 -4.81
CA ARG A 72 -0.96 17.29 -6.15
C ARG A 72 -0.78 16.09 -7.05
N PHE A 73 -0.32 14.96 -6.51
CA PHE A 73 -0.26 13.70 -7.23
C PHE A 73 -1.64 13.32 -7.77
N TRP A 74 -2.68 13.36 -6.93
CA TRP A 74 -4.03 13.02 -7.35
C TRP A 74 -4.63 13.99 -8.36
N GLU A 75 -4.38 15.30 -8.24
CA GLU A 75 -4.78 16.28 -9.25
C GLU A 75 -4.21 15.91 -10.64
N GLN A 76 -2.94 15.54 -10.71
CA GLN A 76 -2.28 15.16 -11.98
C GLN A 76 -2.82 13.85 -12.54
N VAL A 77 -2.99 12.84 -11.68
CA VAL A 77 -3.54 11.54 -12.08
C VAL A 77 -4.99 11.69 -12.55
N GLN A 78 -5.81 12.47 -11.86
CA GLN A 78 -7.19 12.73 -12.26
C GLN A 78 -7.27 13.47 -13.59
N SER A 79 -6.42 14.48 -13.82
CA SER A 79 -6.37 15.18 -15.10
C SER A 79 -6.04 14.21 -16.24
N ALA A 80 -5.04 13.33 -16.04
CA ALA A 80 -4.60 12.38 -17.05
C ALA A 80 -5.55 11.18 -17.25
N ALA A 81 -6.40 10.86 -16.26
CA ALA A 81 -7.29 9.70 -16.30
C ALA A 81 -8.34 9.79 -17.41
N PHE A 82 -8.64 11.00 -17.88
CA PHE A 82 -9.65 11.26 -18.90
C PHE A 82 -9.07 11.78 -20.22
N ASP A 83 -7.75 11.80 -20.37
CA ASP A 83 -7.09 12.28 -21.60
C ASP A 83 -7.51 11.46 -22.83
N ASP A 84 -7.71 10.16 -22.64
CA ASP A 84 -8.12 9.23 -23.71
C ASP A 84 -9.65 9.04 -23.76
N ALA A 85 -10.42 9.84 -23.01
CA ALA A 85 -11.87 9.72 -22.97
C ALA A 85 -12.48 10.17 -24.32
N PRO A 86 -13.45 9.41 -24.87
CA PRO A 86 -14.11 9.76 -26.12
C PRO A 86 -15.12 10.89 -25.88
N TRP A 87 -14.63 12.13 -25.84
CA TRP A 87 -15.48 13.31 -25.68
C TRP A 87 -16.36 13.50 -26.92
N PRO A 88 -17.67 13.74 -26.76
CA PRO A 88 -18.56 14.03 -27.89
C PRO A 88 -18.10 15.32 -28.58
N ALA A 89 -18.10 15.29 -29.91
CA ALA A 89 -17.74 16.45 -30.74
C ALA A 89 -18.94 17.38 -31.03
N ASP A 90 -20.13 17.02 -30.55
CA ASP A 90 -21.39 17.75 -30.72
C ASP A 90 -21.92 18.24 -29.36
N ASP A 91 -23.05 18.98 -29.38
CA ASP A 91 -23.70 19.52 -28.18
C ASP A 91 -24.47 18.46 -27.37
N SER A 92 -24.15 17.17 -27.54
CA SER A 92 -24.77 16.11 -26.74
C SER A 92 -24.40 16.26 -25.26
N PRO A 93 -25.28 15.86 -24.33
CA PRO A 93 -24.94 15.82 -22.90
C PRO A 93 -23.64 15.03 -22.68
N VAL A 94 -22.69 15.66 -22.00
CA VAL A 94 -21.40 15.03 -21.65
C VAL A 94 -21.59 14.14 -20.43
N THR A 95 -21.34 12.85 -20.59
CA THR A 95 -21.17 11.93 -19.46
C THR A 95 -19.71 11.91 -19.07
N VAL A 96 -19.39 12.34 -17.85
CA VAL A 96 -18.02 12.24 -17.32
C VAL A 96 -17.68 10.76 -17.14
N PRO A 97 -16.56 10.26 -17.69
CA PRO A 97 -16.17 8.86 -17.50
C PRO A 97 -15.89 8.58 -16.02
N GLU A 98 -16.07 7.33 -15.61
CA GLU A 98 -15.55 6.88 -14.33
C GLU A 98 -14.04 6.62 -14.44
N PRO A 99 -13.25 6.90 -13.39
CA PRO A 99 -11.84 6.50 -13.36
C PRO A 99 -11.71 4.98 -13.46
N PRO A 100 -10.55 4.45 -13.90
CA PRO A 100 -10.26 3.03 -13.83
C PRO A 100 -10.50 2.46 -12.43
N ALA A 101 -11.09 1.26 -12.33
CA ALA A 101 -11.44 0.65 -11.05
C ALA A 101 -10.23 0.50 -10.11
N TRP A 102 -9.06 0.17 -10.64
CA TRP A 102 -7.82 0.05 -9.87
C TRP A 102 -7.41 1.39 -9.22
N LEU A 103 -7.64 2.50 -9.94
CA LEU A 103 -7.30 3.84 -9.49
C LEU A 103 -8.26 4.28 -8.38
N ALA A 104 -9.55 4.00 -8.53
CA ALA A 104 -10.56 4.25 -7.52
C ALA A 104 -10.32 3.43 -6.23
N ALA A 105 -9.69 2.25 -6.35
CA ALA A 105 -9.38 1.37 -5.23
C ALA A 105 -7.97 1.57 -4.64
N ALA A 106 -7.18 2.51 -5.17
CA ALA A 106 -5.82 2.76 -4.70
C ALA A 106 -5.81 3.23 -3.23
N ARG A 107 -4.96 2.62 -2.42
CA ARG A 107 -4.95 2.81 -0.97
C ARG A 107 -3.86 3.80 -0.57
N CYS A 108 -4.15 4.70 0.37
CA CYS A 108 -3.29 5.84 0.67
C CYS A 108 -2.84 5.89 2.12
N TRP A 109 -1.54 6.14 2.31
CA TRP A 109 -0.96 6.39 3.62
C TRP A 109 0.04 7.54 3.58
N GLU A 110 0.08 8.28 4.67
CA GLU A 110 1.08 9.31 4.94
C GLU A 110 1.86 8.91 6.18
N TYR A 111 3.18 9.03 6.13
CA TYR A 111 4.00 8.80 7.32
C TYR A 111 4.05 10.05 8.19
N ASP A 112 3.57 9.92 9.43
CA ASP A 112 3.69 10.95 10.45
C ASP A 112 4.80 10.55 11.45
N PRO A 113 5.91 11.32 11.56
CA PRO A 113 7.02 11.01 12.47
C PRO A 113 6.68 11.21 13.96
N VAL A 114 5.57 11.88 14.29
CA VAL A 114 5.14 12.10 15.68
C VAL A 114 3.95 11.23 16.09
N ALA A 115 3.40 10.44 15.16
CA ALA A 115 2.30 9.54 15.47
C ALA A 115 2.70 8.54 16.57
N PRO A 116 1.89 8.40 17.63
CA PRO A 116 2.23 7.49 18.72
C PRO A 116 2.10 6.03 18.29
N VAL A 117 3.12 5.22 18.58
CA VAL A 117 3.04 3.77 18.41
C VAL A 117 2.76 3.12 19.76
N LEU A 118 1.57 2.56 19.92
CA LEU A 118 1.15 1.91 21.16
C LEU A 118 1.52 0.42 21.13
N PRO A 119 2.15 -0.12 22.18
CA PRO A 119 2.43 -1.55 22.26
C PRO A 119 1.12 -2.32 22.38
N ALA A 120 0.95 -3.38 21.59
CA ALA A 120 -0.21 -4.25 21.69
C ALA A 120 -0.17 -5.17 22.93
N VAL A 121 1.01 -5.33 23.54
CA VAL A 121 1.25 -6.09 24.76
C VAL A 121 1.79 -5.13 25.82
N GLU A 122 1.05 -4.94 26.93
CA GLU A 122 1.35 -3.93 27.97
C GLU A 122 2.76 -4.03 28.57
N SER A 123 3.37 -5.21 28.55
CA SER A 123 4.73 -5.43 29.08
C SER A 123 5.85 -4.94 28.15
N THR A 124 5.52 -4.48 26.94
CA THR A 124 6.51 -4.17 25.91
C THR A 124 6.65 -2.67 25.73
N ARG A 125 7.89 -2.19 25.61
CA ARG A 125 8.19 -0.79 25.31
C ARG A 125 8.64 -0.69 23.85
N LEU A 126 8.07 0.27 23.12
CA LEU A 126 8.51 0.64 21.78
C LEU A 126 9.13 2.04 21.87
N GLU A 127 10.37 2.18 21.44
CA GLU A 127 11.16 3.41 21.67
C GLU A 127 10.98 4.46 20.56
N GLU A 128 10.53 4.03 19.37
CA GLU A 128 10.44 4.89 18.20
C GLU A 128 9.02 5.45 18.01
N PRO A 129 8.87 6.80 18.03
CA PRO A 129 7.65 7.45 17.58
C PRO A 129 7.56 7.45 16.06
N GLY A 130 6.33 7.54 15.55
CA GLY A 130 6.00 7.69 14.15
C GLY A 130 5.32 6.47 13.56
N GLY A 131 4.50 6.68 12.55
CA GLY A 131 3.78 5.59 11.88
C GLY A 131 3.03 6.04 10.64
N TRP A 132 2.60 5.04 9.86
CA TRP A 132 1.80 5.28 8.66
C TRP A 132 0.34 5.45 9.06
N LEU A 133 -0.21 6.61 8.74
CA LEU A 133 -1.60 6.97 8.97
C LEU A 133 -2.38 6.86 7.66
N HIS A 134 -3.64 6.45 7.76
CA HIS A 134 -4.53 6.46 6.61
C HIS A 134 -4.77 7.90 6.14
N SER A 135 -4.71 8.11 4.83
CA SER A 135 -5.07 9.36 4.18
C SER A 135 -6.27 9.14 3.25
N PRO A 136 -7.12 10.16 3.02
CA PRO A 136 -8.05 10.13 1.90
C PRO A 136 -7.34 9.77 0.59
N GLY A 137 -7.97 8.90 -0.19
CA GLY A 137 -7.45 8.42 -1.45
C GLY A 137 -7.85 9.28 -2.64
N PHE A 138 -7.86 8.66 -3.83
CA PHE A 138 -8.27 9.29 -5.08
C PHE A 138 -9.58 10.08 -4.89
N ALA A 139 -9.60 11.34 -5.36
CA ALA A 139 -10.75 12.24 -5.25
C ALA A 139 -11.32 12.42 -3.82
N GLY A 140 -10.53 12.18 -2.78
CA GLY A 140 -10.95 12.30 -1.37
C GLY A 140 -11.79 11.13 -0.85
N PHE A 141 -11.87 10.01 -1.58
CA PHE A 141 -12.56 8.81 -1.12
C PHE A 141 -11.77 8.07 -0.04
N ASP A 142 -12.45 7.61 1.01
CA ASP A 142 -11.88 6.70 2.00
C ASP A 142 -11.73 5.30 1.37
N THR A 143 -10.53 4.98 0.90
CA THR A 143 -10.22 3.68 0.28
C THR A 143 -9.84 2.60 1.30
N SER A 144 -9.89 2.91 2.61
CA SER A 144 -9.53 1.97 3.67
C SER A 144 -10.55 0.85 3.89
N ARG A 145 -11.78 1.00 3.37
CA ARG A 145 -12.89 0.05 3.54
C ARG A 145 -12.88 -1.10 2.53
N TYR A 146 -11.98 -1.05 1.55
CA TYR A 146 -11.88 -2.12 0.56
C TYR A 146 -11.02 -3.25 1.12
N ALA A 147 -11.65 -4.41 1.34
CA ALA A 147 -11.00 -5.63 1.81
C ALA A 147 -9.80 -6.01 0.94
N GLY A 148 -8.75 -6.55 1.55
CA GLY A 148 -7.61 -7.13 0.82
C GLY A 148 -6.26 -6.70 1.37
N SER A 149 -5.23 -7.22 0.70
CA SER A 149 -3.86 -7.49 1.09
C SER A 149 -3.14 -6.62 2.14
N VAL A 150 -2.17 -7.25 2.78
CA VAL A 150 -1.41 -6.76 3.96
C VAL A 150 -0.09 -6.10 3.52
N GLY A 151 0.09 -4.82 3.86
CA GLY A 151 1.21 -3.95 3.46
C GLY A 151 2.54 -4.32 4.10
N LEU A 152 3.66 -4.11 3.41
CA LEU A 152 4.98 -4.53 3.90
C LEU A 152 6.04 -3.49 3.56
N PHE A 153 6.47 -2.71 4.54
CA PHE A 153 7.41 -1.62 4.29
C PHE A 153 8.53 -1.51 5.30
N GLN A 154 9.77 -1.38 4.80
CA GLN A 154 11.00 -1.19 5.58
C GLN A 154 11.63 0.20 5.36
N LEU A 155 10.97 1.14 4.64
CA LEU A 155 11.66 2.38 4.24
C LEU A 155 12.13 3.26 5.39
N MET A 156 11.58 3.07 6.59
CA MET A 156 11.91 3.89 7.76
C MET A 156 13.00 3.25 8.63
N ASP A 157 13.07 1.92 8.69
CA ASP A 157 13.94 1.18 9.58
C ASP A 157 14.24 -0.20 8.99
N GLN A 158 15.50 -0.64 9.12
CA GLN A 158 15.95 -1.95 8.65
C GLN A 158 15.58 -3.08 9.62
N GLU A 159 15.28 -2.77 10.87
CA GLU A 159 14.97 -3.76 11.90
C GLU A 159 13.47 -4.00 12.09
N THR A 160 12.61 -3.19 11.48
CA THR A 160 11.16 -3.32 11.55
C THR A 160 10.50 -3.28 10.17
N PHE A 161 9.26 -3.75 10.11
CA PHE A 161 8.40 -3.56 8.95
C PHE A 161 7.01 -3.11 9.37
N TRP A 162 6.35 -2.43 8.44
CA TRP A 162 5.00 -1.91 8.61
C TRP A 162 3.97 -2.76 7.88
N VAL A 163 2.87 -3.02 8.57
CA VAL A 163 1.65 -3.63 8.05
C VAL A 163 0.61 -2.58 7.74
N LEU A 164 0.23 -2.46 6.47
CA LEU A 164 -0.76 -1.50 5.96
C LEU A 164 -1.92 -2.26 5.32
N ALA A 165 -3.11 -2.23 5.87
CA ALA A 165 -4.24 -2.97 5.32
C ALA A 165 -5.55 -2.20 5.58
N SER A 166 -6.69 -2.78 5.19
CA SER A 166 -7.98 -2.27 5.65
C SER A 166 -8.06 -2.32 7.18
N THR A 167 -8.89 -1.49 7.81
CA THR A 167 -9.06 -1.53 9.27
C THR A 167 -9.49 -2.91 9.76
N GLU A 168 -10.34 -3.62 9.00
CA GLU A 168 -10.79 -4.98 9.33
C GLU A 168 -9.61 -5.97 9.28
N ASP A 169 -8.83 -5.94 8.21
CA ASP A 169 -7.65 -6.80 8.03
C ASP A 169 -6.58 -6.51 9.09
N LEU A 170 -6.35 -5.24 9.46
CA LEU A 170 -5.41 -4.87 10.53
C LEU A 170 -5.82 -5.46 11.88
N VAL A 171 -7.13 -5.55 12.16
CA VAL A 171 -7.62 -6.21 13.37
C VAL A 171 -7.34 -7.71 13.33
N GLU A 172 -7.59 -8.38 12.21
CA GLU A 172 -7.32 -9.81 12.04
C GLU A 172 -5.82 -10.13 12.15
N VAL A 173 -4.97 -9.37 11.46
CA VAL A 173 -3.51 -9.52 11.51
C VAL A 173 -2.99 -9.26 12.92
N ARG A 174 -3.52 -8.26 13.63
CA ARG A 174 -3.19 -8.01 15.03
C ARG A 174 -3.52 -9.22 15.90
N LEU A 175 -4.70 -9.82 15.75
CA LEU A 175 -5.08 -11.00 16.54
C LEU A 175 -4.18 -12.20 16.23
N LEU A 176 -3.84 -12.41 14.95
CA LEU A 176 -2.87 -13.43 14.54
C LEU A 176 -1.49 -13.21 15.18
N ALA A 177 -0.98 -11.97 15.12
CA ALA A 177 0.30 -11.61 15.73
C ALA A 177 0.31 -11.82 17.25
N LEU A 178 -0.79 -11.51 17.94
CA LEU A 178 -0.94 -11.75 19.38
C LEU A 178 -0.98 -13.24 19.73
N ASP A 179 -1.57 -14.10 18.90
CA ASP A 179 -1.48 -15.55 19.10
C ASP A 179 -0.06 -16.05 18.87
N LEU A 180 0.59 -15.62 17.79
CA LEU A 180 1.99 -15.95 17.47
C LEU A 180 2.95 -15.53 18.60
N ALA A 181 2.68 -14.42 19.28
CA ALA A 181 3.47 -13.92 20.42
C ALA A 181 3.57 -14.90 21.61
N ARG A 182 2.74 -15.95 21.63
CA ARG A 182 2.77 -17.00 22.65
C ARG A 182 3.90 -18.01 22.41
N TYR A 183 4.34 -18.22 21.16
CA TYR A 183 5.31 -19.26 20.79
C TYR A 183 6.39 -18.81 19.79
N ARG A 184 6.29 -17.61 19.21
CA ARG A 184 7.27 -17.03 18.27
C ARG A 184 7.92 -15.77 18.86
N ARG A 185 9.18 -15.53 18.50
CA ARG A 185 9.94 -14.36 18.92
C ARG A 185 9.52 -13.10 18.16
N GLY A 186 9.75 -11.93 18.75
CA GLY A 186 9.48 -10.62 18.15
C GLY A 186 8.02 -10.16 18.19
N PHE A 187 7.04 -11.07 18.08
CA PHE A 187 5.61 -10.69 18.00
C PHE A 187 5.07 -9.99 19.25
N ARG A 188 5.75 -10.10 20.40
CA ARG A 188 5.41 -9.33 21.62
C ARG A 188 5.70 -7.83 21.50
N GLU A 189 6.52 -7.46 20.52
CA GLU A 189 6.90 -6.07 20.18
C GLU A 189 6.00 -5.50 19.08
N LEU A 190 4.82 -6.11 18.85
CA LEU A 190 3.79 -5.55 17.99
C LEU A 190 3.42 -4.14 18.48
N GLY A 191 3.61 -3.16 17.60
CA GLY A 191 3.14 -1.79 17.74
C GLY A 191 1.92 -1.52 16.88
N VAL A 192 1.02 -0.67 17.36
CA VAL A 192 -0.16 -0.20 16.62
C VAL A 192 -0.09 1.32 16.54
N CYS A 193 -0.11 1.84 15.32
CA CYS A 193 -0.32 3.26 15.07
C CYS A 193 -1.81 3.50 14.85
N PHE A 194 -2.40 4.45 15.57
CA PHE A 194 -3.80 4.80 15.43
C PHE A 194 -3.96 6.08 14.62
N ASP A 195 -5.00 6.13 13.80
CA ASP A 195 -5.40 7.34 13.08
C ASP A 195 -6.12 8.35 14.01
N GLU A 196 -6.49 9.49 13.45
CA GLU A 196 -7.22 10.57 14.14
C GLU A 196 -8.61 10.13 14.69
N PHE A 197 -9.13 8.98 14.27
CA PHE A 197 -10.39 8.40 14.72
C PHE A 197 -10.20 7.22 15.68
N GLU A 198 -9.00 7.05 16.25
CA GLU A 198 -8.64 5.96 17.15
C GLU A 198 -8.80 4.57 16.51
N ARG A 199 -8.66 4.46 15.18
CA ARG A 199 -8.66 3.18 14.45
C ARG A 199 -7.24 2.75 14.14
N PRO A 200 -6.93 1.44 14.10
CA PRO A 200 -5.64 0.98 13.62
C PRO A 200 -5.39 1.50 12.20
N GLY A 201 -4.34 2.29 12.03
CA GLY A 201 -3.88 2.79 10.72
C GLY A 201 -2.75 1.96 10.12
N SER A 202 -1.89 1.41 11.00
CA SER A 202 -0.84 0.47 10.63
C SER A 202 -0.35 -0.33 11.83
N LEU A 203 0.28 -1.49 11.57
CA LEU A 203 1.00 -2.25 12.59
C LEU A 203 2.50 -2.18 12.34
N ARG A 204 3.29 -2.15 13.40
CA ARG A 204 4.76 -2.24 13.33
C ARG A 204 5.21 -3.54 13.97
N LEU A 205 6.05 -4.30 13.28
CA LEU A 205 6.62 -5.55 13.79
C LEU A 205 8.13 -5.61 13.54
N PRO A 206 8.90 -6.25 14.43
CA PRO A 206 10.31 -6.54 14.16
C PRO A 206 10.49 -7.42 12.92
N LEU A 207 11.57 -7.23 12.19
CA LEU A 207 11.85 -7.92 10.94
C LEU A 207 11.91 -9.45 11.08
N ILE A 208 12.29 -9.96 12.25
CA ILE A 208 12.29 -11.41 12.55
C ILE A 208 10.88 -12.04 12.46
N CYS A 209 9.82 -11.26 12.61
CA CYS A 209 8.44 -11.75 12.55
C CYS A 209 7.96 -12.00 11.11
N ARG A 210 8.68 -11.47 10.12
CA ARG A 210 8.28 -11.39 8.73
C ARG A 210 7.88 -12.72 8.11
N GLU A 211 8.83 -13.65 8.01
CA GLU A 211 8.65 -14.92 7.30
C GLU A 211 7.54 -15.76 7.95
N VAL A 212 7.48 -15.74 9.28
CA VAL A 212 6.43 -16.45 10.02
C VAL A 212 5.06 -15.81 9.78
N LEU A 213 4.98 -14.49 9.77
CA LEU A 213 3.72 -13.81 9.46
C LEU A 213 3.30 -14.08 8.02
N GLU A 214 4.23 -14.05 7.07
CA GLU A 214 4.01 -14.39 5.66
C GLU A 214 3.40 -15.79 5.50
N ASP A 215 4.05 -16.80 6.08
CA ASP A 215 3.58 -18.19 6.01
C ASP A 215 2.16 -18.36 6.58
N GLU A 216 1.87 -17.71 7.70
CA GLU A 216 0.56 -17.79 8.36
C GLU A 216 -0.54 -17.07 7.56
N LEU A 217 -0.23 -15.96 6.91
CA LEU A 217 -1.17 -15.25 6.03
C LEU A 217 -1.44 -16.06 4.76
N ILE A 218 -0.39 -16.60 4.13
CA ILE A 218 -0.51 -17.49 2.97
C ILE A 218 -1.37 -18.72 3.32
N ALA A 219 -1.14 -19.34 4.48
CA ALA A 219 -1.92 -20.50 4.94
C ALA A 219 -3.41 -20.18 5.16
N ARG A 220 -3.75 -18.91 5.38
CA ARG A 220 -5.13 -18.41 5.53
C ARG A 220 -5.71 -17.87 4.21
N SER A 221 -4.99 -18.01 3.10
CA SER A 221 -5.34 -17.43 1.81
C SER A 221 -5.49 -15.91 1.84
N VAL A 222 -4.77 -15.24 2.74
CA VAL A 222 -4.67 -13.78 2.79
C VAL A 222 -3.49 -13.38 1.91
N ASP A 223 -3.77 -12.62 0.85
CA ASP A 223 -2.72 -12.11 -0.02
C ASP A 223 -1.91 -11.00 0.67
N ILE A 224 -0.65 -10.90 0.32
CA ILE A 224 0.33 -10.04 1.00
C ILE A 224 0.94 -9.12 -0.06
N GLU A 225 0.54 -7.86 -0.02
CA GLU A 225 0.92 -6.88 -1.02
C GLU A 225 1.36 -5.57 -0.37
N PRO A 226 2.43 -4.94 -0.87
CA PRO A 226 3.47 -5.54 -1.70
C PRO A 226 4.19 -6.66 -0.94
N ARG A 227 4.66 -7.72 -1.61
CA ARG A 227 5.41 -8.82 -0.97
C ARG A 227 6.65 -8.31 -0.23
N PHE A 228 7.13 -9.12 0.72
CA PHE A 228 8.29 -8.74 1.53
C PHE A 228 9.51 -8.62 0.62
N TRP A 229 10.21 -7.48 0.70
CA TRP A 229 11.43 -7.35 -0.08
C TRP A 229 12.42 -8.45 0.31
N PRO A 230 13.00 -9.15 -0.67
CA PRO A 230 14.05 -10.11 -0.37
C PRO A 230 15.16 -9.39 0.41
N ARG A 231 15.71 -10.05 1.42
CA ARG A 231 16.88 -9.50 2.10
C ARG A 231 17.99 -9.38 1.06
N VAL A 232 18.62 -8.21 1.03
CA VAL A 232 19.93 -8.10 0.38
C VAL A 232 20.90 -8.66 1.40
N ASP A 233 21.19 -9.96 1.28
CA ASP A 233 22.23 -10.63 2.08
C ASP A 233 23.62 -10.11 1.69
#